data_AF-A0A255HBC2-F1
#
_entry.id   AF-A0A255HBC2-F1
#
_cell.length_a   1.000
_cell.length_b   1.000
_cell.length_c   1.000
_cell.angle_alpha   90.00
_cell.angle_beta   90.00
_cell.angle_gamma   90.00
#
_symmetry.space_group_name_H-M   'P 1'
#
loop_
_entity.id
_entity.type
_entity.pdbx_description
1 polymer ?
#
loop_
_entity_poly.entity_id
_entity_poly.type
_entity_poly.pdbx_seq_one_letter_code
_entity_poly.pdbx_strand_id
1 'polypeptide(L)'
;MTGERLARLSLRFDAAYCIVVGLVVAASSSFASAAVALPMPLLVGIGGITALWGGYVCHASATRPIRARTRLVMIADLVASAGLALTGALAGTTVLTLATLALAVDVAAFAVSQGVALRRLSIDGSPGAASAG
;
A
#
# COMPACT_ATOMS: atom_id res chain seq x y z
N MET A 1 20.34 -2.48 10.61
CA MET A 1 19.62 -1.52 9.74
C MET A 1 18.91 -0.51 10.62
N THR A 2 19.10 0.80 10.40
CA THR A 2 18.35 1.85 11.12
C THR A 2 16.88 1.85 10.73
N GLY A 3 15.98 2.19 11.65
CA GLY A 3 14.53 2.26 11.39
C GLY A 3 14.17 3.16 10.20
N GLU A 4 14.96 4.20 9.94
CA GLU A 4 14.77 5.12 8.81
C GLU A 4 15.03 4.47 7.44
N ARG A 5 16.05 3.61 7.35
CA ARG A 5 16.33 2.86 6.11
C ARG A 5 15.25 1.82 5.84
N LEU A 6 14.77 1.13 6.87
CA LEU A 6 13.69 0.17 6.76
C LEU A 6 12.38 0.84 6.31
N ALA A 7 12.04 1.98 6.92
CA ALA A 7 10.87 2.78 6.54
C ALA A 7 10.92 3.24 5.08
N ARG A 8 12.07 3.78 4.62
CA ARG A 8 12.24 4.17 3.21
C ARG A 8 12.10 3.00 2.25
N LEU A 9 12.69 1.86 2.58
CA LEU A 9 12.65 0.69 1.71
C LEU A 9 11.22 0.15 1.60
N SER A 10 10.50 0.05 2.73
CA SER A 10 9.09 -0.36 2.76
C SER A 10 8.21 0.58 1.92
N LEU A 11 8.41 1.90 2.05
CA LEU A 11 7.69 2.91 1.26
C LEU A 11 7.96 2.78 -0.25
N ARG A 12 9.19 2.44 -0.65
CA ARG A 12 9.53 2.28 -2.07
C ARG A 12 8.93 1.01 -2.66
N PHE A 13 8.93 -0.08 -1.90
CA PHE A 13 8.27 -1.32 -2.33
C PHE A 13 6.76 -1.14 -2.46
N ASP A 14 6.13 -0.49 -1.48
CA ASP A 14 4.71 -0.18 -1.52
C ASP A 14 4.35 0.74 -2.72
N ALA A 15 5.12 1.81 -2.93
CA ALA A 15 4.97 2.68 -4.09
C ALA A 15 5.09 1.93 -5.42
N ALA A 16 6.11 1.08 -5.56
CA ALA A 16 6.31 0.28 -6.76
C ALA A 16 5.16 -0.71 -6.97
N TYR A 17 4.69 -1.35 -5.89
CA TYR A 17 3.55 -2.26 -5.93
C TYR A 17 2.28 -1.54 -6.37
N CYS A 18 1.95 -0.38 -5.77
CA CYS A 18 0.81 0.44 -6.17
C CYS A 18 0.88 0.86 -7.65
N ILE A 19 2.05 1.27 -8.15
CA ILE A 19 2.25 1.62 -9.56
C ILE A 19 1.96 0.41 -10.45
N VAL A 20 2.59 -0.73 -10.18
CA VAL A 20 2.45 -1.93 -11.00
C VAL A 20 1.01 -2.43 -10.98
N VAL A 21 0.40 -2.57 -9.79
CA VAL A 21 -0.98 -3.03 -9.65
C VAL A 21 -1.94 -2.06 -10.34
N GLY A 22 -1.79 -0.75 -10.13
CA GLY A 22 -2.62 0.26 -10.76
C GLY A 22 -2.55 0.22 -12.29
N LEU A 23 -1.34 0.08 -12.85
CA LEU A 23 -1.14 -0.06 -14.30
C LEU A 23 -1.73 -1.36 -14.83
N VAL A 24 -1.54 -2.48 -14.13
CA VAL A 24 -2.12 -3.77 -14.51
C VAL A 24 -3.65 -3.69 -14.50
N VAL A 25 -4.27 -3.09 -13.48
CA VAL A 25 -5.72 -2.90 -13.40
C VAL A 25 -6.22 -2.01 -14.54
N ALA A 26 -5.54 -0.90 -14.83
CA ALA A 26 -5.93 -0.01 -15.92
C ALA A 26 -5.81 -0.70 -17.29
N ALA A 27 -4.72 -1.43 -17.54
CA ALA A 27 -4.47 -2.15 -18.79
C ALA A 27 -5.38 -3.37 -18.99
N SER A 28 -5.77 -4.05 -17.90
CA SER A 28 -6.67 -5.21 -17.93
C SER A 28 -8.16 -4.84 -17.80
N SER A 29 -8.49 -3.54 -17.74
CA SER A 29 -9.86 -3.05 -17.52
C SER A 29 -10.89 -3.57 -18.52
N SER A 30 -10.50 -3.77 -19.79
CA SER A 30 -11.37 -4.35 -20.82
C SER A 30 -11.80 -5.78 -20.47
N PHE A 31 -10.87 -6.62 -19.99
CA PHE A 31 -11.15 -8.00 -19.56
C PHE A 31 -11.85 -8.05 -18.20
N ALA A 32 -11.44 -7.20 -17.27
CA ALA A 32 -11.97 -7.18 -15.91
C ALA A 32 -13.38 -6.58 -15.82
N SER A 33 -13.76 -5.66 -16.71
CA SER A 33 -15.09 -5.04 -16.71
C SER A 33 -16.23 -6.06 -16.81
N ALA A 34 -16.06 -7.07 -17.66
CA ALA A 34 -17.03 -8.16 -17.80
C ALA A 34 -17.06 -9.09 -16.59
N ALA A 35 -15.92 -9.32 -15.94
CA ALA A 35 -15.79 -10.24 -14.81
C ALA A 35 -16.28 -9.64 -13.48
N VAL A 36 -16.12 -8.33 -13.29
CA VAL A 36 -16.45 -7.62 -12.04
C VAL A 36 -17.74 -6.81 -12.17
N ALA A 37 -18.41 -6.86 -13.33
CA ALA A 37 -19.61 -6.08 -13.64
C ALA A 37 -19.46 -4.56 -13.37
N LEU A 38 -18.24 -4.04 -13.52
CA LEU A 38 -17.92 -2.63 -13.33
C LEU A 38 -17.64 -1.97 -14.69
N PRO A 39 -18.07 -0.71 -14.88
CA PRO A 39 -17.82 0.01 -16.12
C PRO A 39 -16.31 0.23 -16.33
N MET A 40 -15.82 -0.04 -17.53
CA MET A 40 -14.40 0.08 -17.89
C MET A 40 -13.76 1.43 -17.46
N PRO A 41 -14.39 2.61 -17.67
CA PRO A 41 -13.80 3.89 -17.25
C PRO A 41 -13.53 3.96 -15.74
N LEU A 42 -14.34 3.29 -14.93
CA LEU A 42 -14.17 3.25 -13.49
C LEU A 42 -12.96 2.40 -13.11
N LEU A 43 -12.75 1.24 -13.76
CA LEU A 43 -11.56 0.42 -13.56
C LEU A 43 -10.27 1.12 -14.01
N VAL A 44 -10.30 1.80 -15.17
CA VAL A 44 -9.19 2.63 -15.64
C VAL A 44 -8.92 3.76 -14.64
N GLY A 45 -9.96 4.42 -14.14
CA GLY A 45 -9.85 5.47 -13.14
C GLY A 45 -9.21 4.98 -11.84
N ILE A 46 -9.69 3.85 -11.28
CA ILE A 46 -9.12 3.25 -10.07
C ILE A 46 -7.66 2.87 -10.29
N GLY A 47 -7.34 2.20 -11.40
CA GLY A 47 -5.97 1.81 -11.72
C GLY A 47 -5.05 3.03 -11.88
N GLY A 48 -5.51 4.05 -12.60
CA GLY A 48 -4.79 5.30 -12.79
C GLY A 48 -4.55 6.06 -11.49
N ILE A 49 -5.57 6.21 -10.64
CA ILE A 49 -5.44 6.86 -9.33
C ILE A 49 -4.45 6.09 -8.44
N THR A 50 -4.54 4.76 -8.42
CA THR A 50 -3.60 3.90 -7.66
C THR A 50 -2.16 4.08 -8.16
N ALA A 51 -1.95 4.14 -9.47
CA ALA A 51 -0.62 4.35 -10.03
C ALA A 51 -0.07 5.75 -9.74
N LEU A 52 -0.91 6.79 -9.86
CA LEU A 52 -0.56 8.16 -9.49
C LEU A 52 -0.23 8.27 -8.00
N TRP A 53 -0.99 7.60 -7.15
CA TRP A 53 -0.73 7.50 -5.71
C TRP A 53 0.63 6.86 -5.44
N GLY A 54 0.94 5.73 -6.06
CA GLY A 54 2.25 5.09 -5.94
C GLY A 54 3.39 6.03 -6.39
N GLY A 55 3.20 6.79 -7.47
CA GLY A 55 4.13 7.84 -7.89
C GLY A 55 4.34 8.93 -6.84
N TYR A 56 3.25 9.42 -6.25
CA TYR A 56 3.28 10.38 -5.15
C TYR A 56 4.01 9.81 -3.92
N VAL A 57 3.72 8.57 -3.51
CA VAL A 57 4.41 7.90 -2.40
C VAL A 57 5.89 7.72 -2.70
N CYS A 58 6.27 7.42 -3.95
CA CYS A 58 7.67 7.30 -4.36
C CYS A 58 8.40 8.64 -4.19
N HIS A 59 7.81 9.74 -4.67
CA HIS A 59 8.33 11.09 -4.45
C HIS A 59 8.37 11.45 -2.96
N ALA A 60 7.31 11.11 -2.23
CA ALA A 60 7.19 11.36 -0.81
C ALA A 60 8.16 10.50 0.03
N SER A 61 8.61 9.35 -0.46
CA SER A 61 9.62 8.54 0.22
C SER A 61 11.00 9.22 0.24
N ALA A 62 11.23 10.15 -0.70
CA ALA A 62 12.50 10.86 -0.86
C ALA A 62 12.60 12.15 -0.01
N THR A 63 11.50 12.69 0.52
CA THR A 63 11.53 13.97 1.27
C THR A 63 11.13 13.80 2.76
N ARG A 64 11.73 14.61 3.64
CA ARG A 64 11.45 14.56 5.10
C ARG A 64 10.19 15.37 5.44
N PRO A 65 9.47 15.09 6.56
CA PRO A 65 9.75 14.10 7.60
C PRO A 65 9.14 12.71 7.32
N ILE A 66 9.93 11.65 7.56
CA ILE A 66 9.56 10.27 7.20
C ILE A 66 8.41 9.70 8.05
N ARG A 67 8.32 10.08 9.33
CA ARG A 67 7.30 9.56 10.26
C ARG A 67 5.87 9.86 9.81
N ALA A 68 5.59 11.11 9.45
CA ALA A 68 4.26 11.53 9.03
C ALA A 68 3.82 10.79 7.76
N ARG A 69 4.76 10.57 6.84
CA ARG A 69 4.52 9.92 5.56
C ARG A 69 4.30 8.42 5.71
N THR A 70 5.15 7.74 6.47
CA THR A 70 4.94 6.33 6.80
C THR A 70 3.59 6.11 7.50
N ARG A 71 3.13 7.03 8.36
CA ARG A 71 1.81 6.91 8.99
C ARG A 71 0.67 7.12 8.00
N LEU A 72 0.80 8.07 7.08
CA LEU A 72 -0.21 8.34 6.05
C LEU A 72 -0.36 7.13 5.12
N VAL A 73 0.74 6.57 4.66
CA VAL A 73 0.73 5.37 3.82
C VAL A 73 0.15 4.17 4.57
N MET A 74 0.49 3.98 5.84
CA MET A 74 -0.08 2.88 6.64
C MET A 74 -1.61 2.98 6.76
N ILE A 75 -2.14 4.20 6.90
CA ILE A 75 -3.60 4.41 6.92
C ILE A 75 -4.19 4.13 5.53
N ALA A 76 -3.54 4.59 4.46
CA ALA A 76 -3.99 4.33 3.10
C ALA A 76 -4.01 2.82 2.78
N ASP A 77 -2.96 2.10 3.18
CA ASP A 77 -2.85 0.64 3.00
C ASP A 77 -3.93 -0.11 3.78
N LEU A 78 -4.23 0.32 5.02
CA LEU A 78 -5.34 -0.27 5.79
C LEU A 78 -6.69 -0.06 5.10
N VAL A 79 -6.94 1.15 4.58
CA VAL A 79 -8.18 1.48 3.85
C VAL A 79 -8.25 0.69 2.55
N ALA A 80 -7.15 0.59 1.81
CA ALA A 80 -7.07 -0.16 0.55
C ALA A 80 -7.27 -1.67 0.79
N SER A 81 -6.61 -2.23 1.81
CA SER A 81 -6.79 -3.63 2.22
C SER A 81 -8.24 -3.94 2.60
N ALA A 82 -8.89 -3.05 3.38
CA ALA A 82 -10.30 -3.18 3.72
C ALA A 82 -11.21 -3.12 2.47
N GLY A 83 -10.93 -2.20 1.53
CA GLY A 83 -11.64 -2.09 0.27
C GLY A 83 -11.49 -3.33 -0.61
N LEU A 84 -10.28 -3.89 -0.69
CA LEU A 84 -9.99 -5.14 -1.41
C LEU A 84 -10.70 -6.34 -0.78
N ALA A 85 -10.67 -6.46 0.55
CA ALA A 85 -11.38 -7.51 1.27
C ALA A 85 -12.90 -7.43 1.04
N LEU A 86 -13.48 -6.23 1.06
CA LEU A 86 -14.89 -6.02 0.75
C LEU A 86 -15.20 -6.37 -0.71
N THR A 87 -14.34 -5.97 -1.63
CA THR A 87 -14.47 -6.31 -3.07
C THR A 87 -14.42 -7.83 -3.25
N GLY A 88 -13.56 -8.54 -2.53
CA GLY A 88 -13.49 -9.99 -2.56
C GLY A 88 -14.71 -10.68 -1.99
N ALA A 89 -15.29 -10.14 -0.91
CA ALA A 89 -16.53 -10.63 -0.33
C ALA A 89 -17.74 -10.42 -1.25
N LEU A 90 -17.71 -9.39 -2.10
CA LEU A 90 -18.76 -9.06 -3.06
C LEU A 90 -18.49 -9.62 -4.47
N ALA A 91 -17.37 -10.31 -4.66
CA ALA A 91 -17.00 -10.81 -5.97
C ALA A 91 -17.90 -11.98 -6.40
N GLY A 92 -18.38 -11.94 -7.64
CA GLY A 92 -19.25 -12.97 -8.21
C GLY A 92 -18.54 -14.29 -8.55
N THR A 93 -17.21 -14.39 -8.38
CA THR A 93 -16.45 -15.60 -8.67
C THR A 93 -15.37 -15.86 -7.62
N THR A 94 -15.12 -17.14 -7.33
CA THR A 94 -14.08 -17.60 -6.39
C THR A 94 -12.70 -17.10 -6.77
N VAL A 95 -12.38 -17.02 -8.07
CA VAL A 95 -11.08 -16.54 -8.56
C VAL A 95 -10.88 -15.07 -8.19
N LEU A 96 -11.89 -14.23 -8.41
CA LEU A 96 -11.85 -12.82 -8.03
C LEU A 96 -11.78 -12.65 -6.51
N THR A 97 -12.53 -13.43 -5.74
CA THR A 97 -12.46 -13.44 -4.27
C THR A 97 -11.06 -13.77 -3.78
N LEU A 98 -10.45 -14.85 -4.28
CA LEU A 98 -9.11 -15.26 -3.86
C LEU A 98 -8.04 -14.24 -4.27
N ALA A 99 -8.12 -13.71 -5.50
CA ALA A 99 -7.17 -12.71 -5.99
C ALA A 99 -7.23 -11.42 -5.16
N THR A 100 -8.44 -10.91 -4.88
CA THR A 100 -8.62 -9.69 -4.09
C THR A 100 -8.25 -9.87 -2.62
N LEU A 101 -8.51 -11.04 -2.03
CA LEU A 101 -8.04 -11.36 -0.69
C LEU A 101 -6.52 -11.48 -0.62
N ALA A 102 -5.87 -12.09 -1.61
CA ALA A 102 -4.41 -12.16 -1.68
C ALA A 102 -3.80 -10.75 -1.75
N LEU A 103 -4.35 -9.88 -2.61
CA LEU A 103 -3.96 -8.47 -2.67
C LEU A 103 -4.19 -7.75 -1.32
N ALA A 104 -5.32 -8.02 -0.66
CA ALA A 104 -5.62 -7.42 0.64
C ALA A 104 -4.58 -7.82 1.71
N VAL A 105 -4.14 -9.09 1.71
CA VAL A 105 -3.10 -9.61 2.61
C VAL A 105 -1.74 -8.98 2.30
N ASP A 106 -1.36 -8.86 1.04
CA ASP A 106 -0.11 -8.20 0.63
C ASP A 106 -0.06 -6.75 1.13
N VAL A 107 -1.14 -6.00 0.90
CA VAL A 107 -1.26 -4.60 1.33
C VAL A 107 -1.28 -4.49 2.86
N ALA A 108 -1.95 -5.41 3.56
CA ALA A 108 -1.91 -5.44 5.02
C ALA A 108 -0.50 -5.73 5.56
N ALA A 109 0.27 -6.59 4.89
CA ALA A 109 1.65 -6.87 5.25
C ALA A 109 2.54 -5.62 5.11
N PHE A 110 2.31 -4.79 4.08
CA PHE A 110 3.00 -3.49 3.97
C PHE A 110 2.65 -2.54 5.12
N ALA A 111 1.36 -2.44 5.50
CA ALA A 111 0.95 -1.63 6.65
C ALA A 111 1.61 -2.09 7.96
N VAL A 112 1.70 -3.41 8.19
CA VAL A 112 2.39 -3.99 9.35
C VAL A 112 3.88 -3.66 9.34
N SER A 113 4.55 -3.81 8.19
CA SER A 113 5.97 -3.44 8.01
C SER A 113 6.22 -1.97 8.36
N GLN A 114 5.35 -1.07 7.88
CA GLN A 114 5.42 0.36 8.17
C GLN A 114 5.19 0.65 9.66
N GLY A 115 4.25 -0.04 10.31
CA GLY A 115 4.03 0.04 11.76
C GLY A 115 5.23 -0.41 12.59
N VAL A 116 5.89 -1.51 12.19
CA VAL A 116 7.14 -1.97 12.82
C VAL A 116 8.26 -0.94 12.63
N ALA A 117 8.38 -0.35 11.44
CA ALA A 117 9.37 0.70 11.18
C ALA A 117 9.13 1.96 12.03
N LEU A 118 7.87 2.39 12.19
CA LEU A 118 7.49 3.52 13.06
C LEU A 118 7.78 3.24 14.54
N ARG A 119 7.53 2.02 15.02
CA ARG A 119 7.88 1.61 16.39
C ARG A 119 9.38 1.70 16.63
N ARG A 120 10.21 1.22 15.69
CA ARG A 120 11.68 1.32 15.79
C ARG A 120 12.16 2.77 15.79
N LEU A 121 11.60 3.61 14.91
CA LEU A 121 11.86 5.06 14.90
C LEU A 121 11.42 5.78 16.19
N SER A 122 10.55 5.17 17.00
CA SER A 122 10.11 5.70 18.30
C SER A 122 11.02 5.29 19.44
N ILE A 123 11.60 4.10 19.36
CA ILE A 123 12.60 3.64 20.31
C ILE A 123 13.92 4.41 20.12
N ASP A 124 14.38 4.57 18.87
CA ASP A 124 15.64 5.28 18.56
C ASP A 124 15.59 6.79 18.89
N GLY A 125 14.39 7.36 18.99
CA GLY A 125 14.17 8.79 19.30
C GLY A 125 13.93 9.08 20.78
N SER A 126 13.97 8.07 21.66
CA SER A 126 13.79 8.26 23.11
C SER A 126 15.09 8.76 23.75
N PRO A 127 15.09 9.87 24.52
CA PRO A 127 16.28 10.45 25.17
C PRO A 127 16.96 9.61 26.27
N GLY A 128 16.75 8.28 26.32
CA GLY A 128 17.09 7.45 27.48
C GLY A 128 18.14 6.34 27.27
N ALA A 129 18.67 6.14 26.06
CA ALA A 129 19.57 5.02 25.76
C ALA A 129 21.07 5.39 25.74
N ALA A 130 21.44 6.59 26.23
CA ALA A 130 22.82 7.08 26.26
C ALA A 130 23.45 7.15 27.67
N SER A 131 22.80 6.59 28.70
CA SER A 131 23.30 6.69 30.09
C SER A 131 23.29 5.39 30.90
N ALA A 132 23.42 4.22 30.27
CA ALA A 132 23.67 2.98 30.98
C ALA A 132 24.50 2.01 30.13
N GLY A 133 25.79 1.92 30.44
CA GLY A 133 26.75 0.98 29.83
C GLY A 133 28.14 1.56 29.73
#